data_AF-A0AA91GV78-F1
#
_entry.id   AF-A0AA91GV78-F1
#
_cell.length_a   1.000
_cell.length_b   1.000
_cell.length_c   1.000
_cell.angle_alpha   90.00
_cell.angle_beta   90.00
_cell.angle_gamma   90.00
#
_symmetry.space_group_name_H-M   'P 1'
#
loop_
_entity.id
_entity.type
_entity.pdbx_description
1 polymer ?
#
loop_
_entity_poly.entity_id
_entity_poly.type
_entity_poly.pdbx_seq_one_letter_code
_entity_poly.pdbx_strand_id
1 'polypeptide(L)'
;MATLNVFGVTTAQTTFLKQKLALATTGALFIALGTAVPSMAASVQYSGTTVGQSTWNRPIDNGANPPTDLSIVGTKVSYSVQEFSVDASGLYNFLSDAVSPTNWDNYLFLYQNSFNPTTPLTNAVIGNDDFNFIGRSAFNDVSLTAGRSYFLVTTGYTNDSAGSFTNTVSGSGNITLDSRPPASQPVPEPLTILGSLAAGSFGVALRRKYNKQQQEDTANV
;
A
#
# COMPACT_ATOMS: atom_id res chain seq x y z
N MET A 1 -25.07 87.44 -20.93
CA MET A 1 -24.32 86.69 -19.90
C MET A 1 -23.93 85.35 -20.50
N ALA A 2 -22.62 85.09 -20.59
CA ALA A 2 -22.06 83.98 -21.37
C ALA A 2 -21.97 82.68 -20.55
N THR A 3 -22.36 81.59 -21.22
CA THR A 3 -22.32 80.18 -20.81
C THR A 3 -20.88 79.64 -20.79
N LEU A 4 -20.56 78.79 -19.81
CA LEU A 4 -19.24 78.17 -19.62
C LEU A 4 -19.27 76.66 -19.89
N ASN A 5 -18.29 76.24 -20.69
CA ASN A 5 -17.78 74.91 -21.09
C ASN A 5 -17.81 73.81 -19.99
N VAL A 6 -17.78 72.51 -20.29
CA VAL A 6 -16.57 71.76 -20.71
C VAL A 6 -16.87 70.27 -21.04
N PHE A 7 -16.39 69.83 -22.22
CA PHE A 7 -15.79 68.53 -22.65
C PHE A 7 -16.57 67.20 -22.42
N GLY A 8 -16.66 66.25 -23.35
CA GLY A 8 -15.88 65.95 -24.56
C GLY A 8 -15.54 64.46 -24.58
N VAL A 9 -16.28 63.68 -25.38
CA VAL A 9 -16.22 62.22 -25.61
C VAL A 9 -14.91 61.80 -26.30
N THR A 10 -14.32 60.64 -26.01
CA THR A 10 -14.08 59.53 -26.99
C THR A 10 -13.19 58.40 -26.47
N THR A 11 -13.60 57.18 -26.83
CA THR A 11 -12.97 55.87 -26.64
C THR A 11 -11.66 55.72 -27.43
N ALA A 12 -10.60 55.19 -26.80
CA ALA A 12 -9.33 54.89 -27.46
C ALA A 12 -9.36 53.51 -28.13
N GLN A 13 -9.10 53.48 -29.44
CA GLN A 13 -8.53 52.33 -30.16
C GLN A 13 -7.00 52.48 -30.21
N THR A 14 -6.26 51.38 -30.05
CA THR A 14 -4.83 51.27 -30.39
C THR A 14 -4.57 49.83 -30.86
N THR A 15 -4.49 49.56 -32.17
CA THR A 15 -3.32 49.61 -33.07
C THR A 15 -2.45 48.36 -33.01
N PHE A 16 -2.55 47.52 -34.06
CA PHE A 16 -1.67 46.40 -34.36
C PHE A 16 -0.34 46.90 -34.97
N LEU A 17 0.79 46.48 -34.40
CA LEU A 17 2.12 46.77 -34.94
C LEU A 17 2.59 45.64 -35.86
N LYS A 18 2.93 45.97 -37.11
CA LYS A 18 3.54 45.08 -38.10
C LYS A 18 5.03 44.92 -37.80
N GLN A 19 5.51 43.67 -37.63
CA GLN A 19 6.94 43.38 -37.55
C GLN A 19 7.36 42.50 -38.74
N LYS A 20 8.42 42.96 -39.43
CA LYS A 20 8.91 42.47 -40.72
C LYS A 20 9.66 41.14 -40.57
N LEU A 21 9.39 40.20 -41.48
CA LEU A 21 10.07 38.92 -41.61
C LEU A 21 11.42 39.10 -42.34
N ALA A 22 12.52 38.74 -41.69
CA ALA A 22 13.84 38.61 -42.32
C ALA A 22 14.18 37.11 -42.44
N LEU A 23 14.61 36.70 -43.63
CA LEU A 23 14.91 35.31 -44.01
C LEU A 23 16.43 35.10 -44.11
N ALA A 24 16.98 34.20 -43.29
CA ALA A 24 18.30 33.52 -43.36
C ALA A 24 18.53 32.90 -41.96
N THR A 25 18.93 31.66 -41.69
CA THR A 25 19.69 30.63 -42.42
C THR A 25 19.56 29.31 -41.64
N THR A 26 19.52 28.19 -42.35
CA THR A 26 19.83 26.79 -41.99
C THR A 26 19.95 26.41 -40.50
N GLY A 27 18.92 25.74 -40.00
CA GLY A 27 18.94 24.96 -38.76
C GLY A 27 17.60 24.26 -38.61
N ALA A 28 17.54 22.96 -38.89
CA ALA A 28 16.32 22.17 -38.74
C ALA A 28 15.94 22.08 -37.26
N LEU A 29 15.16 23.05 -36.76
CA LEU A 29 14.51 22.96 -35.48
C LEU A 29 13.29 22.05 -35.63
N PHE A 30 13.49 20.75 -35.39
CA PHE A 30 12.39 19.83 -35.13
C PHE A 30 11.71 20.26 -33.83
N ILE A 31 10.70 21.12 -33.93
CA ILE A 31 9.73 21.28 -32.85
C ILE A 31 8.88 20.02 -32.89
N ALA A 32 9.27 19.02 -32.10
CA ALA A 32 8.41 17.89 -31.82
C ALA A 32 7.18 18.41 -31.10
N LEU A 33 6.11 18.68 -31.86
CA LEU A 33 4.77 18.89 -31.36
C LEU A 33 4.29 17.53 -30.82
N GLY A 34 4.81 17.14 -29.65
CA GLY A 34 4.27 16.01 -28.92
C GLY A 34 2.83 16.34 -28.58
N THR A 35 1.89 15.64 -29.18
CA THR A 35 0.50 15.65 -28.71
C THR A 35 0.56 15.14 -27.27
N ALA A 36 0.43 16.04 -26.30
CA ALA A 36 0.17 15.65 -24.92
C ALA A 36 -1.17 14.92 -24.96
N VAL A 37 -1.13 13.58 -25.08
CA VAL A 37 -2.30 12.76 -24.86
C VAL A 37 -2.65 13.02 -23.40
N PRO A 38 -3.84 13.56 -23.09
CA PRO A 38 -4.22 13.72 -21.70
C PRO A 38 -4.13 12.34 -21.06
N SER A 39 -3.20 12.17 -20.12
CA SER A 39 -3.23 11.03 -19.22
C SER A 39 -4.57 11.14 -18.49
N MET A 40 -5.48 10.21 -18.76
CA MET A 40 -6.68 10.09 -17.96
C MET A 40 -6.20 9.66 -16.58
N ALA A 41 -6.46 10.48 -15.56
CA ALA A 41 -6.25 10.07 -14.19
C ALA A 41 -7.12 8.84 -13.93
N ALA A 42 -6.52 7.66 -13.91
CA ALA A 42 -7.24 6.43 -13.60
C ALA A 42 -7.38 6.35 -12.08
N SER A 43 -8.53 5.85 -11.63
CA SER A 43 -8.81 5.60 -10.22
C SER A 43 -9.36 4.20 -10.07
N VAL A 44 -8.84 3.47 -9.09
CA VAL A 44 -9.37 2.18 -8.65
C VAL A 44 -9.71 2.26 -7.18
N GLN A 45 -10.78 1.57 -6.80
CA GLN A 45 -11.20 1.43 -5.41
C GLN A 45 -11.36 -0.05 -5.09
N TYR A 46 -10.92 -0.45 -3.91
CA TYR A 46 -11.17 -1.78 -3.36
C TYR A 46 -11.41 -1.70 -1.86
N SER A 47 -12.12 -2.69 -1.33
CA SER A 47 -12.42 -2.78 0.09
C SER A 47 -11.84 -4.07 0.67
N GLY A 48 -11.54 -4.05 1.96
CA GLY A 48 -10.96 -5.18 2.68
C GLY A 48 -11.21 -5.09 4.19
N THR A 49 -10.56 -5.97 4.94
CA THR A 49 -10.57 -5.96 6.40
C THR A 49 -9.26 -6.46 6.98
N THR A 50 -8.84 -5.86 8.09
CA THR A 50 -7.70 -6.33 8.90
C THR A 50 -8.15 -7.27 10.02
N VAL A 51 -9.46 -7.43 10.26
CA VAL A 51 -9.98 -8.31 11.30
C VAL A 51 -9.62 -9.77 11.00
N GLY A 52 -8.99 -10.44 11.96
CA GLY A 52 -8.58 -11.85 11.87
C GLY A 52 -7.41 -12.11 10.90
N GLN A 53 -6.76 -11.07 10.38
CA GLN A 53 -5.61 -11.22 9.49
C GLN A 53 -4.32 -11.52 10.25
N SER A 54 -3.26 -11.84 9.50
CA SER A 54 -1.91 -11.97 10.06
C SER A 54 -1.46 -10.67 10.73
N THR A 55 -0.53 -10.80 11.67
CA THR A 55 0.01 -9.68 12.44
C THR A 55 1.49 -9.46 12.18
N TRP A 56 1.96 -8.26 12.44
CA TRP A 56 3.35 -7.84 12.26
C TRP A 56 3.70 -6.69 13.20
N ASN A 57 5.00 -6.40 13.32
CA ASN A 57 5.48 -5.17 13.93
C ASN A 57 5.61 -4.12 12.82
N ARG A 58 4.68 -3.17 12.77
CA ARG A 58 4.65 -2.17 11.68
C ARG A 58 5.81 -1.16 11.81
N PRO A 59 6.24 -0.52 10.71
CA PRO A 59 7.10 0.66 10.80
C PRO A 59 6.43 1.84 11.53
N ILE A 60 7.22 2.85 11.87
CA ILE A 60 6.74 4.17 12.29
C ILE A 60 6.66 5.08 11.05
N ASP A 61 5.60 5.88 10.95
CA ASP A 61 5.45 6.93 9.95
C ASP A 61 6.18 8.21 10.36
N ASN A 62 6.27 9.11 9.38
CA ASN A 62 6.38 10.54 9.60
C ASN A 62 7.68 11.05 10.26
N GLY A 63 8.76 10.28 10.23
CA GLY A 63 10.12 10.77 10.53
C GLY A 63 11.01 10.78 9.29
N ALA A 64 11.32 9.58 8.79
CA ALA A 64 12.08 9.36 7.58
C ALA A 64 11.16 8.84 6.46
N ASN A 65 11.40 9.30 5.22
CA ASN A 65 10.79 8.76 4.01
C ASN A 65 11.93 8.20 3.13
N PRO A 66 12.16 6.87 3.10
CA PRO A 66 11.29 5.80 3.62
C PRO A 66 11.40 5.59 5.16
N PRO A 67 10.45 4.87 5.79
CA PRO A 67 10.51 4.50 7.21
C PRO A 67 11.79 3.78 7.60
N THR A 68 12.40 4.14 8.74
CA THR A 68 13.68 3.58 9.23
C THR A 68 13.57 2.79 10.52
N ASP A 69 12.45 2.88 11.22
CA ASP A 69 12.29 2.33 12.57
C ASP A 69 10.95 1.58 12.72
N LEU A 70 10.94 0.61 13.63
CA LEU A 70 9.74 -0.17 13.98
C LEU A 70 8.99 0.46 15.14
N SER A 71 7.66 0.30 15.13
CA SER A 71 6.79 0.83 16.17
C SER A 71 7.00 0.11 17.50
N ILE A 72 7.01 0.88 18.58
CA ILE A 72 6.93 0.35 19.95
C ILE A 72 5.49 0.18 20.42
N VAL A 73 4.52 0.74 19.69
CA VAL A 73 3.08 0.67 20.00
C VAL A 73 2.40 -0.41 19.15
N GLY A 74 2.64 -0.38 17.84
CA GLY A 74 2.08 -1.32 16.86
C GLY A 74 2.96 -2.55 16.66
N THR A 75 3.26 -3.28 17.73
CA THR A 75 4.20 -4.42 17.71
C THR A 75 3.60 -5.74 17.18
N LYS A 76 2.27 -5.83 17.14
CA LYS A 76 1.49 -7.00 16.73
C LYS A 76 0.14 -6.56 16.13
N VAL A 77 0.19 -5.65 15.18
CA VAL A 77 -1.00 -5.10 14.51
C VAL A 77 -1.45 -6.02 13.38
N SER A 78 -2.76 -6.12 13.13
CA SER A 78 -3.27 -6.90 11.99
C SER A 78 -3.08 -6.11 10.69
N TYR A 79 -2.82 -6.80 9.58
CA TYR A 79 -2.59 -6.14 8.29
C TYR A 79 -3.28 -6.84 7.11
N SER A 80 -3.63 -6.06 6.11
CA SER A 80 -4.11 -6.51 4.81
C SER A 80 -3.20 -5.95 3.72
N VAL A 81 -2.90 -6.76 2.70
CA VAL A 81 -1.98 -6.39 1.62
C VAL A 81 -2.68 -6.56 0.29
N GLN A 82 -2.62 -5.53 -0.54
CA GLN A 82 -3.05 -5.58 -1.92
C GLN A 82 -1.85 -5.34 -2.84
N GLU A 83 -1.50 -6.34 -3.63
CA GLU A 83 -0.52 -6.16 -4.72
C GLU A 83 -1.19 -5.45 -5.90
N PHE A 84 -0.46 -4.54 -6.52
CA PHE A 84 -0.91 -3.86 -7.73
C PHE A 84 0.27 -3.44 -8.60
N SER A 85 -0.02 -3.07 -9.84
CA SER A 85 0.94 -2.47 -10.76
C SER A 85 0.30 -1.31 -11.53
N VAL A 86 1.15 -0.49 -12.13
CA VAL A 86 0.74 0.64 -12.96
C VAL A 86 1.37 0.55 -14.35
N ASP A 87 0.65 1.03 -15.36
CA ASP A 87 1.10 1.00 -16.76
C ASP A 87 1.81 2.29 -17.21
N ALA A 88 1.74 3.36 -16.41
CA ALA A 88 2.44 4.62 -16.65
C ALA A 88 3.29 5.02 -15.43
N SER A 89 4.51 5.49 -15.68
CA SER A 89 5.30 6.13 -14.64
C SER A 89 4.75 7.52 -14.37
N GLY A 90 4.66 7.93 -13.11
CA GLY A 90 4.16 9.24 -12.76
C GLY A 90 3.73 9.34 -11.30
N LEU A 91 2.95 10.37 -11.00
CA LEU A 91 2.46 10.64 -9.65
C LEU A 91 1.14 9.91 -9.40
N TYR A 92 1.03 9.34 -8.21
CA TYR A 92 -0.13 8.62 -7.72
C TYR A 92 -0.49 9.03 -6.29
N ASN A 93 -1.78 9.01 -6.00
CA ASN A 93 -2.38 9.34 -4.71
C ASN A 93 -3.06 8.12 -4.13
N PHE A 94 -2.98 8.00 -2.81
CA PHE A 94 -3.49 6.87 -2.05
C PHE A 94 -4.31 7.38 -0.89
N LEU A 95 -5.47 6.79 -0.69
CA LEU A 95 -6.38 7.09 0.40
C LEU A 95 -6.90 5.78 0.98
N SER A 96 -6.98 5.70 2.30
CA SER A 96 -7.61 4.62 3.05
C SER A 96 -8.61 5.21 4.02
N ASP A 97 -9.89 4.84 3.87
CA ASP A 97 -10.98 5.22 4.76
C ASP A 97 -11.37 4.04 5.64
N ALA A 98 -11.40 4.24 6.95
CA ALA A 98 -11.95 3.31 7.91
C ALA A 98 -13.48 3.21 7.77
N VAL A 99 -14.00 1.99 7.64
CA VAL A 99 -15.43 1.73 7.42
C VAL A 99 -16.11 1.18 8.67
N SER A 100 -15.59 0.09 9.23
CA SER A 100 -16.18 -0.56 10.42
C SER A 100 -15.13 -1.20 11.33
N PRO A 101 -15.06 -0.84 12.63
CA PRO A 101 -15.88 0.18 13.28
C PRO A 101 -15.59 1.57 12.70
N THR A 102 -16.57 2.47 12.72
CA THR A 102 -16.39 3.81 12.14
C THR A 102 -15.20 4.51 12.79
N ASN A 103 -14.31 5.06 11.97
CA ASN A 103 -13.07 5.73 12.40
C ASN A 103 -12.13 4.85 13.24
N TRP A 104 -12.09 3.53 13.00
CA TRP A 104 -11.00 2.72 13.55
C TRP A 104 -9.66 3.25 13.04
N ASP A 105 -8.66 3.23 13.91
CA ASP A 105 -7.39 3.89 13.69
C ASP A 105 -6.53 3.13 12.67
N ASN A 106 -6.78 3.40 11.38
CA ASN A 106 -6.14 2.76 10.25
C ASN A 106 -4.84 3.48 9.88
N TYR A 107 -3.95 2.72 9.26
CA TYR A 107 -2.59 3.15 8.97
C TYR A 107 -2.17 2.56 7.63
N LEU A 108 -1.58 3.37 6.76
CA LEU A 108 -1.26 2.97 5.40
C LEU A 108 0.25 2.97 5.12
N PHE A 109 0.73 1.92 4.46
CA PHE A 109 2.11 1.83 3.96
C PHE A 109 2.15 1.40 2.50
N LEU A 110 3.12 1.91 1.75
CA LEU A 110 3.42 1.47 0.40
C LEU A 110 4.79 0.77 0.37
N TYR A 111 4.83 -0.40 -0.25
CA TYR A 111 6.06 -1.12 -0.55
C TYR A 111 6.25 -1.27 -2.06
N GLN A 112 7.50 -1.44 -2.48
CA GLN A 112 7.87 -1.70 -3.88
C GLN A 112 8.56 -3.06 -4.03
N ASN A 113 8.46 -3.69 -5.21
CA ASN A 113 9.07 -4.98 -5.55
C ASN A 113 8.56 -6.20 -4.76
N SER A 114 8.55 -6.16 -3.43
CA SER A 114 8.03 -7.21 -2.56
C SER A 114 7.64 -6.68 -1.17
N PHE A 115 6.70 -7.37 -0.52
CA PHE A 115 6.33 -7.18 0.88
C PHE A 115 6.70 -8.41 1.71
N ASN A 116 7.30 -8.20 2.89
CA ASN A 116 7.58 -9.26 3.85
C ASN A 116 7.35 -8.77 5.30
N PRO A 117 6.36 -9.33 6.04
CA PRO A 117 6.03 -8.88 7.39
C PRO A 117 7.13 -9.16 8.42
N THR A 118 8.10 -10.04 8.13
CA THR A 118 9.24 -10.32 9.02
C THR A 118 10.40 -9.33 8.85
N THR A 119 10.39 -8.54 7.77
CA THR A 119 11.38 -7.48 7.50
C THR A 119 10.66 -6.19 7.07
N PRO A 120 9.95 -5.52 7.99
CA PRO A 120 8.98 -4.45 7.68
C PRO A 120 9.61 -3.19 7.06
N LEU A 121 10.91 -2.96 7.27
CA LEU A 121 11.61 -1.79 6.74
C LEU A 121 12.15 -2.01 5.33
N THR A 122 12.29 -3.27 4.91
CA THR A 122 12.80 -3.60 3.57
C THR A 122 11.73 -3.23 2.54
N ASN A 123 12.16 -2.50 1.51
CA ASN A 123 11.30 -2.06 0.40
C ASN A 123 10.14 -1.11 0.77
N ALA A 124 10.06 -0.64 2.00
CA ALA A 124 9.11 0.41 2.37
C ALA A 124 9.41 1.67 1.55
N VAL A 125 8.38 2.25 0.96
CA VAL A 125 8.46 3.50 0.21
C VAL A 125 8.01 4.65 1.09
N ILE A 126 6.80 4.55 1.65
CA ILE A 126 6.20 5.61 2.47
C ILE A 126 5.17 4.98 3.42
N GLY A 127 4.95 5.61 4.56
CA GLY A 127 3.88 5.28 5.49
C GLY A 127 3.25 6.54 6.05
N ASN A 128 1.95 6.50 6.33
CA ASN A 128 1.22 7.58 6.99
C ASN A 128 0.07 7.02 7.83
N ASP A 129 -0.04 7.49 9.07
CA ASP A 129 -1.09 7.15 10.01
C ASP A 129 -2.37 7.93 9.70
N ASP A 130 -2.27 9.25 9.79
CA ASP A 130 -3.42 10.15 9.75
C ASP A 130 -3.39 11.10 8.55
N PHE A 131 -4.57 11.35 7.99
CA PHE A 131 -4.82 12.40 7.02
C PHE A 131 -6.03 13.23 7.46
N ASN A 132 -5.74 14.32 8.16
CA ASN A 132 -6.65 15.26 8.82
C ASN A 132 -7.36 14.74 10.08
N PHE A 133 -7.70 13.45 10.16
CA PHE A 133 -8.39 12.86 11.30
C PHE A 133 -8.18 11.33 11.37
N ILE A 134 -8.35 10.77 12.57
CA ILE A 134 -8.30 9.33 12.85
C ILE A 134 -9.33 8.59 12.00
N GLY A 135 -8.93 7.45 11.44
CA GLY A 135 -9.79 6.66 10.55
C GLY A 135 -9.65 7.05 9.08
N ARG A 136 -8.65 7.87 8.76
CA ARG A 136 -8.27 8.18 7.40
C ARG A 136 -6.76 8.29 7.29
N SER A 137 -6.15 7.54 6.39
CA SER A 137 -4.73 7.61 6.06
C SER A 137 -4.55 7.91 4.58
N ALA A 138 -3.55 8.71 4.22
CA ALA A 138 -3.30 9.02 2.82
C ALA A 138 -1.85 9.45 2.56
N PHE A 139 -1.41 9.35 1.31
CA PHE A 139 -0.24 10.04 0.81
C PHE A 139 -0.45 10.44 -0.65
N ASN A 140 0.00 11.65 -0.99
CA ASN A 140 -0.19 12.25 -2.31
C ASN A 140 1.13 12.36 -3.05
N ASP A 141 1.04 12.46 -4.37
CA ASP A 141 2.16 12.72 -5.28
C ASP A 141 3.33 11.73 -5.13
N VAL A 142 3.01 10.45 -4.93
CA VAL A 142 4.01 9.39 -4.86
C VAL A 142 4.42 8.99 -6.27
N SER A 143 5.70 9.12 -6.58
CA SER A 143 6.27 8.75 -7.87
C SER A 143 6.38 7.23 -8.01
N LEU A 144 5.58 6.64 -8.89
CA LEU A 144 5.66 5.24 -9.27
C LEU A 144 6.29 5.08 -10.65
N THR A 145 7.03 3.99 -10.80
CA THR A 145 7.55 3.50 -12.09
C THR A 145 6.62 2.41 -12.66
N ALA A 146 6.29 2.52 -13.95
CA ALA A 146 5.52 1.51 -14.69
C ALA A 146 6.19 0.14 -14.69
N GLY A 147 5.38 -0.92 -14.74
CA GLY A 147 5.86 -2.30 -14.81
C GLY A 147 6.51 -2.83 -13.52
N ARG A 148 6.42 -2.08 -12.41
CA ARG A 148 6.86 -2.52 -11.08
C ARG A 148 5.66 -2.98 -10.24
N SER A 149 5.85 -4.06 -9.47
CA SER A 149 4.90 -4.48 -8.43
C SER A 149 5.01 -3.56 -7.21
N TYR A 150 3.86 -3.11 -6.72
CA TYR A 150 3.73 -2.39 -5.47
C TYR A 150 2.74 -3.11 -4.55
N PHE A 151 2.89 -2.89 -3.25
CA PHE A 151 2.05 -3.52 -2.25
C PHE A 151 1.52 -2.42 -1.33
N LEU A 152 0.21 -2.21 -1.35
CA LEU A 152 -0.47 -1.31 -0.45
C LEU A 152 -0.88 -2.10 0.79
N VAL A 153 -0.32 -1.71 1.94
CA VAL A 153 -0.54 -2.39 3.22
C VAL A 153 -1.40 -1.49 4.09
N THR A 154 -2.59 -1.97 4.45
CA THR A 154 -3.47 -1.34 5.42
C THR A 154 -3.38 -2.08 6.73
N THR A 155 -3.09 -1.36 7.81
CA THR A 155 -2.90 -1.92 9.15
C THR A 155 -3.50 -0.96 10.19
N GLY A 156 -3.32 -1.25 11.48
CA GLY A 156 -3.82 -0.42 12.57
C GLY A 156 -2.71 0.32 13.31
N TYR A 157 -3.08 1.43 13.97
CA TYR A 157 -2.16 2.18 14.83
C TYR A 157 -1.68 1.37 16.04
N THR A 158 -2.61 0.78 16.80
CA THR A 158 -2.32 -0.09 17.95
C THR A 158 -2.64 -1.55 17.65
N ASN A 159 -2.17 -2.46 18.50
CA ASN A 159 -2.43 -3.90 18.38
C ASN A 159 -3.92 -4.26 18.40
N ASP A 160 -4.76 -3.41 18.98
CA ASP A 160 -6.22 -3.59 19.05
C ASP A 160 -6.97 -2.81 17.95
N SER A 161 -6.26 -1.99 17.16
CA SER A 161 -6.82 -1.24 16.04
C SER A 161 -7.00 -2.16 14.83
N ALA A 162 -8.24 -2.56 14.55
CA ALA A 162 -8.59 -3.34 13.37
C ALA A 162 -10.01 -3.05 12.88
N GLY A 163 -10.24 -3.24 11.59
CA GLY A 163 -11.54 -3.00 10.98
C GLY A 163 -11.56 -3.22 9.47
N SER A 164 -12.73 -3.01 8.88
CA SER A 164 -12.90 -2.93 7.43
C SER A 164 -12.55 -1.56 6.90
N PHE A 165 -12.04 -1.50 5.68
CA PHE A 165 -11.58 -0.27 5.04
C PHE A 165 -11.97 -0.24 3.57
N THR A 166 -11.90 0.96 3.00
CA THR A 166 -11.92 1.19 1.55
C THR A 166 -10.69 1.98 1.15
N ASN A 167 -9.91 1.42 0.23
CA ASN A 167 -8.74 2.07 -0.32
C ASN A 167 -9.03 2.59 -1.73
N THR A 168 -8.56 3.79 -2.01
CA THR A 168 -8.62 4.41 -3.34
C THR A 168 -7.20 4.71 -3.79
N VAL A 169 -6.85 4.26 -5.00
CA VAL A 169 -5.58 4.57 -5.66
C VAL A 169 -5.92 5.31 -6.95
N SER A 170 -5.31 6.47 -7.16
CA SER A 170 -5.51 7.26 -8.38
C SER A 170 -4.19 7.83 -8.89
N GLY A 171 -4.08 8.07 -10.21
CA GLY A 171 -2.87 8.70 -10.73
C GLY A 171 -2.69 8.61 -12.24
N SER A 172 -1.43 8.73 -12.65
CA SER A 172 -0.99 9.04 -14.03
C SER A 172 -1.25 7.95 -15.09
N GLY A 173 -1.78 6.80 -14.73
CA GLY A 173 -2.02 5.66 -15.62
C GLY A 173 -2.90 4.60 -14.96
N ASN A 174 -3.28 3.58 -15.72
CA ASN A 174 -4.17 2.52 -15.24
C ASN A 174 -3.52 1.76 -14.08
N ILE A 175 -4.35 1.41 -13.10
CA ILE A 175 -3.97 0.62 -11.94
C ILE A 175 -4.58 -0.77 -12.09
N THR A 176 -3.75 -1.80 -12.08
CA THR A 176 -4.19 -3.20 -12.10
C THR A 176 -3.96 -3.81 -10.73
N LEU A 177 -5.05 -4.16 -10.04
CA LEU A 177 -4.99 -4.91 -8.78
C LEU A 177 -4.75 -6.39 -9.08
N ASP A 178 -3.81 -7.00 -8.38
CA ASP A 178 -3.65 -8.46 -8.41
C ASP A 178 -4.72 -9.09 -7.51
N SER A 179 -5.57 -9.93 -8.08
CA SER A 179 -6.61 -10.65 -7.33
C SER A 179 -6.08 -11.88 -6.59
N ARG A 180 -4.79 -12.20 -6.74
CA ARG A 180 -4.16 -13.29 -5.99
C ARG A 180 -4.05 -12.89 -4.51
N PRO A 181 -4.59 -13.67 -3.57
CA PRO A 181 -4.33 -13.44 -2.15
C PRO A 181 -2.80 -13.45 -1.94
N PRO A 182 -2.23 -12.51 -1.16
CA PRO A 182 -0.80 -12.50 -0.87
C PRO A 182 -0.47 -13.90 -0.34
N ALA A 183 0.49 -14.57 -0.99
CA ALA A 183 0.86 -15.92 -0.64
C ALA A 183 1.11 -15.96 0.86
N SER A 184 0.22 -16.62 1.61
CA SER A 184 0.51 -16.98 2.98
C SER A 184 1.77 -17.81 2.88
N GLN A 185 2.90 -17.24 3.31
CA GLN A 185 4.10 -18.03 3.52
C GLN A 185 3.65 -19.29 4.27
N PRO A 186 3.97 -20.50 3.79
CA PRO A 186 3.54 -21.72 4.46
C PRO A 186 4.04 -21.58 5.89
N VAL A 187 3.11 -21.37 6.81
CA VAL A 187 3.38 -21.41 8.25
C VAL A 187 4.04 -22.75 8.44
N PRO A 188 5.33 -22.83 8.84
CA PRO A 188 5.96 -24.11 9.07
C PRO A 188 5.11 -24.82 10.10
N GLU A 189 4.38 -25.86 9.68
CA GLU A 189 3.57 -26.63 10.62
C GLU A 189 4.52 -27.06 11.73
N PRO A 190 4.21 -26.75 13.00
CA PRO A 190 5.08 -27.22 14.06
C PRO A 190 5.10 -28.74 13.94
N LEU A 191 6.30 -29.32 13.92
CA LEU A 191 6.56 -30.77 13.86
C LEU A 191 5.82 -31.58 14.96
N THR A 192 5.05 -30.91 15.81
CA THR A 192 4.16 -31.43 16.85
C THR A 192 3.14 -32.46 16.35
N ILE A 193 2.67 -32.40 15.09
CA ILE A 193 1.75 -33.44 14.56
C ILE A 193 2.49 -34.74 14.20
N LEU A 194 3.77 -34.68 13.82
CA LEU A 194 4.61 -35.87 13.61
C LEU A 194 5.09 -36.48 14.94
N GLY A 195 5.30 -35.66 15.97
CA GLY A 195 5.75 -36.13 17.29
C GLY A 195 4.71 -36.99 18.04
N SER A 196 3.41 -36.71 17.86
CA SER A 196 2.34 -37.45 18.56
C SER A 196 2.10 -38.86 18.01
N LEU A 197 2.37 -39.09 16.72
CA LEU A 197 2.31 -40.44 16.12
C LEU A 197 3.50 -41.33 16.53
N ALA A 198 4.70 -40.75 16.68
CA ALA A 198 5.87 -41.49 17.13
C ALA A 198 5.74 -41.94 18.60
N ALA A 199 5.32 -41.05 19.52
CA ALA A 199 5.18 -41.37 20.94
C ALA A 199 4.12 -42.47 21.22
N GLY A 200 3.03 -42.51 20.45
CA GLY A 200 2.00 -43.54 20.57
C GLY A 200 2.51 -44.95 20.26
N SER A 201 3.40 -45.08 19.27
CA SER A 201 3.92 -46.39 18.84
C SER A 201 4.90 -47.01 19.85
N PHE A 202 5.78 -46.21 20.47
CA PHE A 202 6.68 -46.69 21.51
C PHE A 202 5.92 -47.09 22.79
N GLY A 203 4.87 -46.36 23.17
CA GLY A 203 4.04 -46.69 24.34
C GLY A 203 3.32 -48.03 24.21
N VAL A 204 2.77 -48.34 23.03
CA VAL A 204 2.08 -49.62 22.78
C VAL A 204 3.06 -50.80 22.73
N ALA A 205 4.26 -50.61 22.16
CA ALA A 205 5.29 -51.65 22.11
C ALA A 205 5.82 -52.02 23.51
N LEU A 206 6.07 -51.02 24.37
CA LEU A 206 6.54 -51.25 25.74
C LEU A 206 5.46 -51.94 26.60
N ARG A 207 4.19 -51.57 26.44
CA ARG A 207 3.07 -52.22 27.15
C ARG A 207 2.91 -53.70 26.77
N ARG A 208 3.13 -54.06 25.50
CA ARG A 208 3.07 -55.46 25.06
C ARG A 208 4.18 -56.31 25.65
N LYS A 209 5.39 -55.76 25.83
CA LYS A 209 6.52 -56.49 26.41
C LYS A 209 6.34 -56.74 27.92
N TYR A 210 5.83 -55.75 28.65
CA TYR A 210 5.54 -55.86 30.08
C TYR A 210 4.48 -56.94 30.38
N ASN A 211 3.40 -56.99 29.59
CA ASN A 211 2.33 -57.97 29.81
C ASN A 211 2.75 -59.42 29.50
N LYS A 212 3.73 -59.64 28.61
CA LYS A 212 4.27 -60.99 28.35
C LYS A 212 5.14 -61.49 29.50
N GLN A 213 5.95 -60.62 30.10
CA GLN A 213 6.79 -60.98 31.25
C GLN A 213 5.96 -61.38 32.47
N GLN A 214 4.86 -60.67 32.74
CA GLN A 214 3.96 -61.03 33.85
C GLN A 214 3.25 -62.39 33.66
N GLN A 215 2.97 -62.79 32.41
CA GLN A 215 2.35 -64.08 32.12
C GLN A 215 3.36 -65.25 32.20
N GLU A 216 4.64 -65.00 31.89
CA GLU A 216 5.71 -66.00 32.07
C GLU A 216 6.02 -66.24 33.55
N ASP A 217 5.98 -65.20 34.39
CA ASP A 217 6.23 -65.34 35.84
C ASP A 217 5.07 -66.01 36.60
N THR A 218 3.83 -65.93 36.11
CA THR A 218 2.67 -66.60 36.74
C THR A 218 2.45 -68.04 36.27
N ALA A 219 3.09 -68.49 35.19
CA ALA A 219 3.00 -69.86 34.69
C ALA A 219 4.06 -70.81 35.29
N ASN A 220 4.95 -70.29 36.15
CA ASN A 220 6.07 -71.04 36.74
C ASN A 220 5.98 -71.15 38.28
N VAL A 221 4.76 -71.12 38.84
CA VAL A 221 4.45 -71.42 40.25
C VAL A 221 3.58 -72.66 40.34
#